data_AF-A0A517WBQ3-F1
#
_entry.id   AF-A0A517WBQ3-F1
#
_cell.length_a   1.000
_cell.length_b   1.000
_cell.length_c   1.000
_cell.angle_alpha   90.00
_cell.angle_beta   90.00
_cell.angle_gamma   90.00
#
_symmetry.space_group_name_H-M   'P 1'
#
loop_
_entity.id
_entity.type
_entity.pdbx_description
1 polymer ?
#
loop_
_entity_poly.entity_id
_entity_poly.type
_entity_poly.pdbx_seq_one_letter_code
_entity_poly.pdbx_strand_id
1 'polypeptide(L)'
;MNDRTHFFLSCGILVLVVSLALRPQPSEFLSPVTAQNSTIQPETSLESIHRFLEIEEGLATVSLAPAELDLAEVKTVRLPSTPDRREFIPMNVVPLQKKQDPVPASIPAAVPAQKPQIYTPVVKRISSQENRKLRQFESNASDLIDQSHDSFSRGLMTLSDYQLALNVAYQTRINVADLRDAKNARVRLLTEKQALLEKAVEQLQMMNQPAAQGWFGDVVHSRLILAQNQYEIAAAAENKDQMGFALREINRLSEQYYSVRKQELMVGAADLNEYRRASRAVFVANLETNSFDNREADNVSNLADYISRLERIQENVDLLSERGAGLGRKDLVELSQAQLAYVQGNSYRHRKDERMSRMKFEQSRKHAQEAWEVRMNEYYPRGTSDLHELTSAWIMWRSSDAELKQFATTKSSETDRELQAGLDQMLNLTGQIQDRRGRMASDISLVYCLKDAELLAQLKQKSE
;
A
#
# COMPACT_ATOMS: atom_id res chain seq x y z
N MET A 1 59.37 10.42 14.52
CA MET A 1 58.94 9.31 15.40
C MET A 1 57.62 9.64 16.14
N ASN A 2 56.63 10.29 15.49
CA ASN A 2 55.39 10.69 16.18
C ASN A 2 54.07 10.30 15.46
N ASP A 3 54.10 9.82 14.22
CA ASP A 3 52.84 9.49 13.51
C ASP A 3 52.33 8.07 13.79
N ARG A 4 53.19 7.14 14.22
CA ARG A 4 52.79 5.76 14.51
C ARG A 4 52.02 5.66 15.82
N THR A 5 52.37 6.45 16.83
CA THR A 5 51.69 6.48 18.13
C THR A 5 50.27 7.04 18.04
N HIS A 6 50.04 8.04 17.19
CA HIS A 6 48.69 8.57 16.96
C HIS A 6 47.79 7.55 16.24
N PHE A 7 48.31 6.84 15.24
CA PHE A 7 47.53 5.81 14.53
C PHE A 7 47.09 4.66 15.45
N PHE A 8 47.97 4.17 16.32
CA PHE A 8 47.62 3.11 17.28
C PHE A 8 46.63 3.58 18.35
N LEU A 9 46.71 4.84 18.78
CA LEU A 9 45.74 5.40 19.73
C LEU A 9 44.34 5.54 19.10
N SER A 10 44.28 5.98 17.85
CA SER A 10 43.02 6.10 17.08
C SER A 10 42.35 4.75 16.83
N CYS A 11 43.13 3.72 16.49
CA CYS A 11 42.59 2.36 16.34
C CYS A 11 42.13 1.77 17.68
N GLY A 12 42.85 2.04 18.78
CA GLY A 12 42.46 1.59 20.12
C GLY A 12 41.13 2.18 20.59
N ILE A 13 40.89 3.47 20.33
CA ILE A 13 39.63 4.15 20.66
C ILE A 13 38.48 3.60 19.80
N LEU A 14 38.71 3.33 18.52
CA LEU A 14 37.68 2.77 17.62
C LEU A 14 37.23 1.37 18.07
N VAL A 15 38.16 0.50 18.47
CA VAL A 15 37.85 -0.86 18.97
C VAL A 15 37.08 -0.80 20.28
N LEU A 16 37.38 0.17 21.15
CA LEU A 16 36.72 0.34 22.44
C LEU A 16 35.28 0.86 22.28
N VAL A 17 35.03 1.76 21.31
CA VAL A 17 33.68 2.25 20.96
C VAL A 17 32.82 1.14 20.34
N VAL A 18 33.39 0.32 19.46
CA VAL A 18 32.67 -0.82 18.86
C VAL A 18 32.34 -1.88 19.91
N SER A 19 33.22 -2.11 20.89
CA SER A 19 33.00 -3.08 21.96
C SER A 19 31.95 -2.64 22.99
N LEU A 20 31.77 -1.33 23.17
CA LEU A 20 30.73 -0.77 24.06
C LEU A 20 29.34 -0.69 23.39
N ALA A 21 29.29 -0.57 22.07
CA ALA A 21 28.03 -0.54 21.30
C ALA A 21 27.41 -1.95 21.09
N LEU A 22 28.17 -3.03 21.30
CA LEU A 22 27.76 -4.41 21.05
C LEU A 22 27.41 -5.22 22.33
N ARG A 23 27.08 -4.57 23.45
CA ARG A 23 26.58 -5.30 24.62
C ARG A 23 25.16 -5.83 24.36
N PRO A 24 24.92 -7.15 24.43
CA PRO A 24 23.56 -7.69 24.40
C PRO A 24 22.90 -7.42 25.76
N GLN A 25 21.73 -6.78 25.76
CA GLN A 25 20.85 -6.78 26.93
C GLN A 25 19.99 -8.04 26.95
N PRO A 26 19.71 -8.61 28.14
CA PRO A 26 19.07 -9.90 28.28
C PRO A 26 17.56 -9.82 28.01
N SER A 27 17.08 -10.86 27.34
CA SER A 27 15.67 -11.23 27.17
C SER A 27 14.98 -11.49 28.51
N GLU A 28 13.85 -10.83 28.79
CA GLU A 28 12.92 -11.30 29.82
C GLU A 28 11.46 -10.79 29.60
N PHE A 29 10.53 -11.75 29.67
CA PHE A 29 9.08 -11.71 29.89
C PHE A 29 8.09 -11.27 28.78
N LEU A 30 7.61 -12.29 28.06
CA LEU A 30 6.26 -12.38 27.49
C LEU A 30 5.20 -12.40 28.62
N SER A 31 4.15 -11.59 28.49
CA SER A 31 2.86 -11.81 29.17
C SER A 31 1.73 -11.69 28.14
N PRO A 32 0.76 -12.62 28.12
CA PRO A 32 -0.33 -12.60 27.15
C PRO A 32 -1.45 -11.70 27.66
N VAL A 33 -1.78 -10.63 26.94
CA VAL A 33 -2.99 -9.85 27.20
C VAL A 33 -4.07 -10.27 26.20
N THR A 34 -5.15 -10.80 26.74
CA THR A 34 -6.41 -11.16 26.09
C THR A 34 -6.97 -10.00 25.27
N ALA A 35 -7.08 -10.20 23.96
CA ALA A 35 -7.74 -9.28 23.04
C ALA A 35 -9.26 -9.25 23.31
N GLN A 36 -9.77 -8.09 23.71
CA GLN A 36 -11.19 -7.79 23.68
C GLN A 36 -11.56 -7.31 22.27
N ASN A 37 -12.56 -7.96 21.69
CA ASN A 37 -13.08 -7.68 20.36
C ASN A 37 -13.70 -6.27 20.30
N SER A 38 -13.13 -5.39 19.49
CA SER A 38 -13.82 -4.22 18.95
C SER A 38 -14.17 -4.49 17.49
N THR A 39 -15.45 -4.80 17.28
CA THR A 39 -16.09 -5.00 15.98
C THR A 39 -16.22 -3.64 15.30
N ILE A 40 -15.34 -3.35 14.34
CA ILE A 40 -15.49 -2.23 13.39
C ILE A 40 -15.95 -2.84 12.07
N GLN A 41 -17.08 -2.35 11.56
CA GLN A 41 -17.63 -2.76 10.26
C GLN A 41 -16.74 -2.26 9.12
N PRO A 42 -16.38 -3.11 8.14
CA PRO A 42 -15.82 -2.65 6.88
C PRO A 42 -16.94 -2.56 5.84
N GLU A 43 -17.38 -1.35 5.49
CA GLU A 43 -18.27 -1.13 4.35
C GLU A 43 -17.42 -0.88 3.07
N THR A 44 -17.35 -1.94 2.25
CA THR A 44 -17.73 -1.93 0.83
C THR A 44 -17.14 -0.82 -0.07
N SER A 45 -15.81 -0.89 -0.27
CA SER A 45 -15.04 -0.39 -1.44
C SER A 45 -13.54 -0.77 -1.42
N LEU A 46 -13.10 -1.53 -0.40
CA LEU A 46 -11.77 -1.64 0.24
C LEU A 46 -10.54 -2.04 -0.60
N GLU A 47 -10.66 -1.97 -1.91
CA GLU A 47 -10.09 -2.88 -2.89
C GLU A 47 -9.89 -2.19 -4.26
N SER A 48 -9.62 -0.88 -4.30
CA SER A 48 -9.12 -0.21 -5.51
C SER A 48 -7.68 -0.66 -5.84
N ILE A 49 -7.48 -1.99 -5.89
CA ILE A 49 -6.46 -2.75 -5.15
C ILE A 49 -5.26 -1.91 -4.72
N HIS A 50 -5.38 -1.58 -3.44
CA HIS A 50 -4.49 -0.86 -2.54
C HIS A 50 -3.84 0.41 -3.08
N ARG A 51 -4.67 1.12 -3.85
CA ARG A 51 -4.64 2.53 -4.23
C ARG A 51 -3.54 2.91 -5.22
N PHE A 52 -3.32 2.02 -6.18
CA PHE A 52 -2.16 1.81 -7.07
C PHE A 52 -1.06 0.95 -6.37
N LEU A 53 -1.22 0.54 -5.11
CA LEU A 53 -0.43 -0.45 -4.34
C LEU A 53 1.04 -0.15 -4.06
N GLU A 54 1.72 0.75 -4.72
CA GLU A 54 2.81 0.23 -5.56
C GLU A 54 3.19 1.32 -6.56
N ILE A 55 2.70 2.57 -6.42
CA ILE A 55 2.76 3.68 -7.41
C ILE A 55 4.11 4.24 -7.84
N GLU A 56 5.14 3.44 -7.74
CA GLU A 56 5.76 2.78 -8.90
C GLU A 56 6.54 1.57 -8.34
N GLU A 57 6.93 1.68 -7.06
CA GLU A 57 7.05 0.65 -6.02
C GLU A 57 7.40 1.37 -4.69
N GLY A 58 6.98 0.87 -3.51
CA GLY A 58 7.32 1.44 -2.18
C GLY A 58 6.11 1.86 -1.33
N LEU A 59 5.66 0.98 -0.44
CA LEU A 59 4.43 1.12 0.36
C LEU A 59 4.65 1.78 1.73
N ALA A 60 3.78 2.72 2.08
CA ALA A 60 3.30 2.87 3.44
C ALA A 60 1.78 3.13 3.36
N THR A 61 1.07 2.83 4.46
CA THR A 61 -0.38 2.61 4.54
C THR A 61 -1.23 3.86 4.33
N VAL A 62 -1.41 4.28 3.09
CA VAL A 62 -2.33 5.37 2.79
C VAL A 62 -3.77 4.86 2.76
N SER A 63 -4.41 4.80 3.93
CA SER A 63 -5.86 4.93 4.03
C SER A 63 -6.20 6.41 4.09
N LEU A 64 -6.38 7.06 2.94
CA LEU A 64 -7.17 8.29 2.87
C LEU A 64 -8.64 7.90 2.92
N ALA A 65 -9.07 7.33 4.04
CA ALA A 65 -10.47 7.39 4.41
C ALA A 65 -10.74 8.83 4.87
N PRO A 66 -11.87 9.44 4.49
CA PRO A 66 -12.29 10.68 5.13
C PRO A 66 -12.36 10.41 6.63
N ALA A 67 -11.79 11.30 7.45
CA ALA A 67 -12.26 11.42 8.81
C ALA A 67 -13.79 11.50 8.73
N GLU A 68 -14.48 10.49 9.26
CA GLU A 68 -15.88 10.65 9.59
C GLU A 68 -15.93 11.87 10.49
N LEU A 69 -16.39 12.98 9.91
CA LEU A 69 -17.04 14.00 10.69
C LEU A 69 -18.13 13.24 11.44
N ASP A 70 -17.92 13.13 12.74
CA ASP A 70 -18.92 12.75 13.71
C ASP A 70 -20.11 13.69 13.49
N LEU A 71 -21.00 13.31 12.57
CA LEU A 71 -22.31 13.89 12.40
C LEU A 71 -23.11 13.37 13.58
N ALA A 72 -22.79 13.90 14.75
CA ALA A 72 -23.73 13.96 15.85
C ALA A 72 -25.03 14.46 15.25
N GLU A 73 -26.06 13.61 15.32
CA GLU A 73 -27.41 13.84 14.85
C GLU A 73 -27.79 15.32 14.99
N VAL A 74 -27.76 16.07 13.88
CA VAL A 74 -28.56 17.29 13.80
C VAL A 74 -30.00 16.81 13.64
N LYS A 75 -30.60 16.41 14.76
CA LYS A 75 -32.06 16.43 14.90
C LYS A 75 -32.46 17.85 14.58
N THR A 76 -33.15 17.99 13.46
CA THR A 76 -33.86 19.20 13.05
C THR A 76 -34.99 19.46 14.05
N VAL A 77 -34.63 19.94 15.24
CA VAL A 77 -35.57 20.53 16.18
C VAL A 77 -35.75 21.97 15.72
N ARG A 78 -36.88 22.22 15.04
CA ARG A 78 -37.41 23.57 14.86
C ARG A 78 -37.54 24.21 16.25
N LEU A 79 -36.72 25.21 16.54
CA LEU A 79 -36.90 26.12 17.66
C LEU A 79 -38.12 27.00 17.41
N PRO A 80 -39.05 27.11 18.37
CA PRO A 80 -39.71 28.37 18.64
C PRO A 80 -38.95 29.11 19.74
N SER A 81 -38.82 30.40 19.46
CA SER A 81 -38.37 31.53 20.27
C SER A 81 -38.72 31.53 21.78
N THR A 82 -37.76 32.11 22.53
CA THR A 82 -37.84 32.87 23.79
C THR A 82 -37.60 32.19 25.15
N PRO A 83 -37.00 32.94 26.12
CA PRO A 83 -36.06 32.42 27.10
C PRO A 83 -36.61 32.43 28.53
N ASP A 84 -36.10 31.59 29.43
CA ASP A 84 -35.73 32.06 30.77
C ASP A 84 -34.90 31.04 31.58
N ARG A 85 -33.90 31.62 32.27
CA ARG A 85 -33.40 31.33 33.63
C ARG A 85 -32.99 29.91 34.06
N ARG A 86 -31.73 29.86 34.54
CA ARG A 86 -31.26 29.42 35.89
C ARG A 86 -31.63 27.97 36.27
N GLU A 87 -30.73 27.06 36.64
CA GLU A 87 -29.78 27.12 37.75
C GLU A 87 -29.03 25.77 37.79
N PHE A 88 -27.70 25.82 37.89
CA PHE A 88 -26.87 25.09 38.87
C PHE A 88 -27.25 23.68 39.36
N ILE A 89 -26.26 22.79 39.24
CA ILE A 89 -26.16 21.42 39.76
C ILE A 89 -26.05 21.41 41.30
N PRO A 90 -26.58 20.38 41.99
CA PRO A 90 -25.66 19.62 42.86
C PRO A 90 -25.83 18.09 42.77
N MET A 91 -24.68 17.42 42.84
CA MET A 91 -24.52 15.99 43.12
C MET A 91 -24.92 15.63 44.56
N ASN A 92 -25.22 14.33 44.73
CA ASN A 92 -25.24 13.53 45.96
C ASN A 92 -26.37 13.80 46.97
N VAL A 93 -27.41 12.97 46.91
CA VAL A 93 -28.13 12.50 48.11
C VAL A 93 -28.59 11.06 47.89
N VAL A 94 -28.08 10.13 48.72
CA VAL A 94 -28.67 8.80 48.93
C VAL A 94 -29.87 8.95 49.86
N PRO A 95 -31.06 8.39 49.57
CA PRO A 95 -32.09 8.20 50.59
C PRO A 95 -32.19 6.74 51.05
N LEU A 96 -31.91 6.54 52.34
CA LEU A 96 -32.40 5.44 53.17
C LEU A 96 -33.93 5.53 53.32
N GLN A 97 -34.68 4.47 52.98
CA GLN A 97 -36.03 4.22 53.52
C GLN A 97 -36.24 2.71 53.68
N LYS A 98 -36.26 2.19 54.92
CA LYS A 98 -37.39 2.02 55.87
C LYS A 98 -38.26 0.78 55.57
N LYS A 99 -38.19 -0.17 56.52
CA LYS A 99 -39.02 -1.38 56.66
C LYS A 99 -40.52 -1.07 56.72
N GLN A 100 -41.31 -1.87 56.02
CA GLN A 100 -42.67 -2.26 56.39
C GLN A 100 -42.88 -3.75 56.03
N ASP A 101 -43.50 -4.46 56.97
CA ASP A 101 -43.67 -5.92 57.06
C ASP A 101 -44.77 -6.50 56.13
N PRO A 102 -44.86 -7.84 55.98
CA PRO A 102 -45.27 -8.51 54.74
C PRO A 102 -46.76 -8.84 54.66
N VAL A 103 -47.29 -8.89 53.43
CA VAL A 103 -48.63 -9.43 53.11
C VAL A 103 -48.47 -10.46 51.97
N PRO A 104 -49.20 -11.60 52.00
CA PRO A 104 -48.77 -12.85 51.38
C PRO A 104 -49.09 -12.98 49.88
N ALA A 105 -48.34 -13.90 49.28
CA ALA A 105 -48.26 -14.26 47.87
C ALA A 105 -49.59 -14.29 47.10
N SER A 106 -49.64 -13.51 46.02
CA SER A 106 -50.38 -13.88 44.82
C SER A 106 -49.35 -14.19 43.74
N ILE A 107 -49.43 -15.41 43.19
CA ILE A 107 -48.54 -15.91 42.13
C ILE A 107 -49.03 -15.27 40.81
N PRO A 108 -48.26 -14.41 40.14
CA PRO A 108 -48.50 -14.09 38.75
C PRO A 108 -47.88 -15.21 37.90
N ALA A 109 -48.65 -15.70 36.94
CA ALA A 109 -48.27 -16.74 36.00
C ALA A 109 -46.87 -16.52 35.42
N ALA A 110 -46.09 -17.61 35.37
CA ALA A 110 -44.76 -17.63 34.78
C ALA A 110 -44.78 -17.10 33.35
N VAL A 111 -44.21 -15.92 33.15
CA VAL A 111 -43.78 -15.46 31.83
C VAL A 111 -42.73 -16.46 31.35
N PRO A 112 -42.91 -17.13 30.19
CA PRO A 112 -41.90 -18.04 29.70
C PRO A 112 -40.63 -17.23 29.45
N ALA A 113 -39.57 -17.58 30.18
CA ALA A 113 -38.25 -17.02 29.98
C ALA A 113 -37.90 -17.14 28.48
N GLN A 114 -37.79 -16.00 27.80
CA GLN A 114 -37.20 -15.95 26.47
C GLN A 114 -35.82 -16.57 26.61
N LYS A 115 -35.64 -17.75 26.00
CA LYS A 115 -34.32 -18.39 25.87
C LYS A 115 -33.36 -17.31 25.38
N PRO A 116 -32.21 -17.08 26.03
CA PRO A 116 -31.20 -16.21 25.48
C PRO A 116 -30.93 -16.68 24.06
N GLN A 117 -31.23 -15.83 23.07
CA GLN A 117 -30.78 -16.06 21.70
C GLN A 117 -29.26 -16.03 21.78
N ILE A 118 -28.65 -17.20 21.92
CA ILE A 118 -27.23 -17.38 21.69
C ILE A 118 -27.05 -16.98 20.23
N TYR A 119 -26.50 -15.78 20.03
CA TYR A 119 -26.05 -15.31 18.74
C TYR A 119 -24.87 -16.22 18.35
N THR A 120 -25.16 -17.39 17.78
CA THR A 120 -24.13 -18.20 17.14
C THR A 120 -23.62 -17.37 15.97
N PRO A 121 -22.34 -16.96 15.95
CA PRO A 121 -21.79 -16.25 14.82
C PRO A 121 -22.02 -17.11 13.58
N VAL A 122 -22.58 -16.50 12.53
CA VAL A 122 -22.73 -17.16 11.23
C VAL A 122 -21.33 -17.46 10.74
N VAL A 123 -20.86 -18.70 10.97
CA VAL A 123 -19.58 -19.16 10.43
C VAL A 123 -19.72 -19.13 8.92
N LYS A 124 -18.97 -18.25 8.27
CA LYS A 124 -18.94 -18.05 6.82
C LYS A 124 -18.61 -19.39 6.16
N ARG A 125 -19.62 -20.08 5.62
CA ARG A 125 -19.43 -21.40 5.01
C ARG A 125 -18.89 -21.22 3.60
N ILE A 126 -17.57 -21.20 3.49
CA ILE A 126 -16.87 -21.23 2.20
C ILE A 126 -17.22 -22.55 1.49
N SER A 127 -17.78 -22.46 0.29
CA SER A 127 -18.12 -23.63 -0.51
C SER A 127 -16.86 -24.42 -0.92
N SER A 128 -17.03 -25.69 -1.32
CA SER A 128 -15.92 -26.49 -1.81
C SER A 128 -15.29 -25.91 -3.08
N GLN A 129 -16.10 -25.27 -3.93
CA GLN A 129 -15.63 -24.60 -5.15
C GLN A 129 -14.84 -23.34 -4.84
N GLU A 130 -15.31 -22.50 -3.92
CA GLU A 130 -14.56 -21.32 -3.46
C GLU A 130 -13.24 -21.74 -2.80
N ASN A 131 -13.26 -22.77 -1.95
CA ASN A 131 -12.04 -23.29 -1.35
C ASN A 131 -11.01 -23.78 -2.38
N ARG A 132 -11.46 -24.41 -3.48
CA ARG A 132 -10.57 -24.78 -4.59
C ARG A 132 -9.96 -23.55 -5.27
N LYS A 133 -10.76 -22.51 -5.52
CA LYS A 133 -10.28 -21.23 -6.08
C LYS A 133 -9.26 -20.56 -5.15
N LEU A 134 -9.57 -20.45 -3.86
CA LEU A 134 -8.67 -19.85 -2.87
C LEU A 134 -7.32 -20.60 -2.80
N ARG A 135 -7.31 -21.93 -2.92
CA ARG A 135 -6.06 -22.71 -3.01
C ARG A 135 -5.28 -22.43 -4.29
N GLN A 136 -5.97 -22.24 -5.40
CA GLN A 136 -5.33 -21.86 -6.66
C GLN A 136 -4.68 -20.48 -6.55
N PHE A 137 -5.36 -19.51 -5.93
CA PHE A 137 -4.82 -18.17 -5.70
C PHE A 137 -3.58 -18.20 -4.79
N GLU A 138 -3.59 -19.03 -3.74
CA GLU A 138 -2.40 -19.24 -2.91
C GLU A 138 -1.24 -19.88 -3.70
N SER A 139 -1.52 -20.85 -4.57
CA SER A 139 -0.51 -21.49 -5.42
C SER A 139 0.14 -20.50 -6.36
N ASN A 140 -0.66 -19.72 -7.10
CA ASN A 140 -0.16 -18.72 -8.04
C ASN A 140 0.67 -17.65 -7.32
N ALA A 141 0.25 -17.22 -6.13
CA ALA A 141 1.01 -16.27 -5.32
C ALA A 141 2.34 -16.86 -4.82
N SER A 142 2.38 -18.14 -4.45
CA SER A 142 3.63 -18.84 -4.12
C SER A 142 4.56 -18.94 -5.34
N ASP A 143 4.03 -19.28 -6.51
CA ASP A 143 4.81 -19.34 -7.75
C ASP A 143 5.42 -17.97 -8.09
N LEU A 144 4.66 -16.88 -7.92
CA LEU A 144 5.17 -15.51 -8.11
C LEU A 144 6.30 -15.16 -7.13
N ILE A 145 6.19 -15.54 -5.85
CA ILE A 145 7.27 -15.31 -4.86
C ILE A 145 8.54 -16.05 -5.28
N ASP A 146 8.43 -17.32 -5.60
CA ASP A 146 9.60 -18.16 -5.92
C ASP A 146 10.28 -17.72 -7.22
N GLN A 147 9.50 -17.43 -8.25
CA GLN A 147 10.02 -17.04 -9.57
C GLN A 147 10.58 -15.61 -9.59
N SER A 148 9.95 -14.68 -8.88
CA SER A 148 10.49 -13.32 -8.72
C SER A 148 11.77 -13.32 -7.90
N HIS A 149 11.84 -14.15 -6.84
CA HIS A 149 13.06 -14.32 -6.06
C HIS A 149 14.20 -14.94 -6.87
N ASP A 150 13.95 -16.00 -7.66
CA ASP A 150 14.96 -16.57 -8.56
C ASP A 150 15.45 -15.53 -9.57
N SER A 151 14.52 -14.81 -10.22
CA SER A 151 14.85 -13.78 -11.21
C SER A 151 15.68 -12.65 -10.63
N PHE A 152 15.30 -12.13 -9.46
CA PHE A 152 16.03 -11.07 -8.77
C PHE A 152 17.40 -11.54 -8.29
N SER A 153 17.49 -12.72 -7.69
CA SER A 153 18.75 -13.27 -7.18
C SER A 153 19.79 -13.48 -8.29
N ARG A 154 19.33 -13.73 -9.52
CA ARG A 154 20.16 -13.91 -10.72
C ARG A 154 20.42 -12.60 -11.47
N GLY A 155 19.93 -11.46 -10.98
CA GLY A 155 20.09 -10.15 -11.61
C GLY A 155 19.30 -9.98 -12.92
N LEU A 156 18.23 -10.76 -13.10
CA LEU A 156 17.36 -10.71 -14.28
C LEU A 156 16.13 -9.81 -14.09
N MET A 157 15.90 -9.34 -12.86
CA MET A 157 14.78 -8.53 -12.45
C MET A 157 15.31 -7.35 -11.63
N THR A 158 14.75 -6.16 -11.83
CA THR A 158 15.16 -5.01 -11.02
C THR A 158 14.61 -5.15 -9.60
N LEU A 159 15.21 -4.45 -8.63
CA LEU A 159 14.66 -4.36 -7.28
C LEU A 159 13.20 -3.89 -7.31
N SER A 160 12.90 -3.00 -8.27
CA SER A 160 11.60 -2.38 -8.43
C SER A 160 10.60 -3.11 -9.30
N ASP A 161 10.91 -4.32 -9.73
CA ASP A 161 9.88 -5.23 -10.21
C ASP A 161 9.69 -6.35 -9.17
N TYR A 162 10.77 -6.68 -8.45
CA TYR A 162 10.78 -7.68 -7.41
C TYR A 162 9.84 -7.31 -6.26
N GLN A 163 9.85 -6.07 -5.77
CA GLN A 163 8.97 -5.72 -4.66
C GLN A 163 7.47 -5.72 -5.05
N LEU A 164 7.12 -5.44 -6.31
CA LEU A 164 5.78 -5.43 -6.91
C LEU A 164 5.28 -6.86 -6.94
N ALA A 165 6.11 -7.78 -7.45
CA ALA A 165 5.82 -9.20 -7.40
C ALA A 165 5.56 -9.68 -5.95
N LEU A 166 6.43 -9.30 -5.00
CA LEU A 166 6.22 -9.65 -3.60
C LEU A 166 4.95 -9.03 -3.02
N ASN A 167 4.69 -7.76 -3.28
CA ASN A 167 3.52 -7.05 -2.76
C ASN A 167 2.21 -7.67 -3.30
N VAL A 168 2.10 -7.88 -4.62
CA VAL A 168 0.94 -8.54 -5.24
C VAL A 168 0.75 -9.95 -4.67
N ALA A 169 1.81 -10.74 -4.57
CA ALA A 169 1.73 -12.12 -4.06
C ALA A 169 1.31 -12.17 -2.59
N TYR A 170 1.98 -11.41 -1.72
CA TYR A 170 1.67 -11.42 -0.29
C TYR A 170 0.30 -10.80 -0.01
N GLN A 171 -0.12 -9.76 -0.73
CA GLN A 171 -1.47 -9.21 -0.60
C GLN A 171 -2.52 -10.23 -1.03
N THR A 172 -2.28 -10.99 -2.11
CA THR A 172 -3.16 -12.10 -2.52
C THR A 172 -3.29 -13.14 -1.40
N ARG A 173 -2.18 -13.56 -0.80
CA ARG A 173 -2.17 -14.51 0.33
C ARG A 173 -2.87 -13.96 1.57
N ILE A 174 -2.69 -12.67 1.89
CA ILE A 174 -3.36 -11.98 3.00
C ILE A 174 -4.88 -11.97 2.74
N ASN A 175 -5.31 -11.58 1.55
CA ASN A 175 -6.73 -11.55 1.17
C ASN A 175 -7.38 -12.93 1.26
N VAL A 176 -6.68 -13.98 0.84
CA VAL A 176 -7.17 -15.37 0.99
C VAL A 176 -7.28 -15.75 2.46
N ALA A 177 -6.30 -15.35 3.29
CA ALA A 177 -6.31 -15.61 4.72
C ALA A 177 -7.45 -14.87 5.43
N ASP A 178 -7.71 -13.63 5.06
CA ASP A 178 -8.82 -12.81 5.57
C ASP A 178 -10.16 -13.46 5.22
N LEU A 179 -10.34 -13.93 3.98
CA LEU A 179 -11.55 -14.66 3.56
C LEU A 179 -11.77 -15.98 4.32
N ARG A 180 -10.69 -16.57 4.87
CA ARG A 180 -10.73 -17.79 5.69
C ARG A 180 -10.77 -17.51 7.19
N ASP A 181 -10.93 -16.24 7.60
CA ASP A 181 -10.89 -15.81 9.00
C ASP A 181 -9.63 -16.29 9.75
N ALA A 182 -8.49 -16.39 9.05
CA ALA A 182 -7.25 -16.90 9.61
C ALA A 182 -6.56 -15.82 10.47
N LYS A 183 -6.87 -15.84 11.77
CA LYS A 183 -6.29 -14.92 12.76
C LYS A 183 -4.76 -14.89 12.68
N ASN A 184 -4.19 -13.70 12.79
CA ASN A 184 -2.74 -13.42 12.77
C ASN A 184 -2.00 -13.80 11.48
N ALA A 185 -2.70 -14.24 10.42
CA ALA A 185 -2.06 -14.59 9.16
C ALA A 185 -1.36 -13.39 8.52
N ARG A 186 -1.94 -12.19 8.64
CA ARG A 186 -1.36 -10.95 8.11
C ARG A 186 0.04 -10.68 8.64
N VAL A 187 0.22 -10.68 9.96
CA VAL A 187 1.54 -10.46 10.59
C VAL A 187 2.53 -11.53 10.13
N ARG A 188 2.14 -12.82 10.16
CA ARG A 188 3.00 -13.92 9.72
C ARG A 188 3.47 -13.74 8.27
N LEU A 189 2.55 -13.44 7.35
CA LEU A 189 2.84 -13.26 5.92
C LEU A 189 3.74 -12.04 5.68
N LEU A 190 3.53 -10.93 6.40
CA LEU A 190 4.41 -9.76 6.32
C LEU A 190 5.80 -10.04 6.89
N THR A 191 5.93 -10.89 7.91
CA THR A 191 7.23 -11.36 8.42
C THR A 191 7.93 -12.29 7.42
N GLU A 192 7.20 -13.17 6.72
CA GLU A 192 7.76 -13.95 5.61
C GLU A 192 8.33 -13.03 4.51
N LYS A 193 7.57 -11.98 4.13
CA LYS A 193 8.01 -10.94 3.18
C LYS A 193 9.26 -10.21 3.67
N GLN A 194 9.32 -9.88 4.96
CA GLN A 194 10.48 -9.21 5.57
C GLN A 194 11.77 -10.01 5.34
N ALA A 195 11.75 -11.33 5.57
CA ALA A 195 12.93 -12.17 5.43
C ALA A 195 13.46 -12.19 3.98
N LEU A 196 12.59 -12.08 2.98
CA LEU A 196 12.98 -11.97 1.57
C LEU A 196 13.59 -10.60 1.25
N LEU A 197 13.07 -9.53 1.85
CA LEU A 197 13.60 -8.17 1.68
C LEU A 197 14.95 -8.00 2.39
N GLU A 198 15.14 -8.61 3.56
CA GLU A 198 16.44 -8.64 4.26
C GLU A 198 17.51 -9.30 3.38
N LYS A 199 17.20 -10.46 2.79
CA LYS A 199 18.10 -11.12 1.82
C LYS A 199 18.41 -10.23 0.61
N ALA A 200 17.43 -9.50 0.09
CA ALA A 200 17.65 -8.60 -1.05
C ALA A 200 18.59 -7.44 -0.68
N VAL A 201 18.42 -6.86 0.51
CA VAL A 201 19.31 -5.83 1.06
C VAL A 201 20.73 -6.38 1.21
N GLU A 202 20.89 -7.57 1.78
CA GLU A 202 22.19 -8.23 1.96
C GLU A 202 22.85 -8.50 0.61
N GLN A 203 22.12 -9.07 -0.35
CA GLN A 203 22.64 -9.36 -1.69
C GLN A 203 23.16 -8.10 -2.39
N LEU A 204 22.37 -7.02 -2.40
CA LEU A 204 22.77 -5.76 -3.03
C LEU A 204 24.00 -5.14 -2.34
N GLN A 205 24.11 -5.27 -1.01
CA GLN A 205 25.29 -4.82 -0.27
C GLN A 205 26.52 -5.69 -0.56
N MET A 206 26.36 -7.01 -0.65
CA MET A 206 27.45 -7.96 -0.91
C MET A 206 28.03 -7.81 -2.32
N MET A 207 27.22 -7.44 -3.31
CA MET A 207 27.73 -7.14 -4.65
C MET A 207 28.78 -6.01 -4.62
N ASN A 208 28.67 -5.08 -3.64
CA ASN A 208 29.60 -3.98 -3.37
C ASN A 208 30.25 -3.41 -4.63
N GLN A 209 29.42 -2.85 -5.52
CA GLN A 209 29.86 -2.25 -6.78
C GLN A 209 29.68 -0.73 -6.74
N PRO A 210 30.44 0.02 -5.93
CA PRO A 210 30.30 1.47 -5.86
C PRO A 210 30.65 2.18 -7.19
N ALA A 211 31.36 1.50 -8.09
CA ALA A 211 31.63 1.97 -9.45
C ALA A 211 30.51 1.67 -10.46
N ALA A 212 29.54 0.80 -10.11
CA ALA A 212 28.36 0.58 -10.94
C ALA A 212 27.40 1.75 -10.76
N GLN A 213 27.06 2.41 -11.86
CA GLN A 213 26.08 3.49 -11.90
C GLN A 213 24.73 3.00 -11.35
N GLY A 214 24.08 3.80 -10.50
CA GLY A 214 22.75 3.49 -9.93
C GLY A 214 22.76 2.55 -8.71
N TRP A 215 23.85 1.81 -8.46
CA TRP A 215 23.91 0.80 -7.39
C TRP A 215 23.64 1.36 -6.00
N PHE A 216 24.20 2.54 -5.68
CA PHE A 216 23.97 3.12 -4.35
C PHE A 216 22.52 3.54 -4.17
N GLY A 217 21.89 4.07 -5.22
CA GLY A 217 20.45 4.31 -5.25
C GLY A 217 19.64 3.06 -4.95
N ASP A 218 19.99 1.91 -5.52
CA ASP A 218 19.32 0.62 -5.28
C ASP A 218 19.50 0.11 -3.84
N VAL A 219 20.69 0.25 -3.26
CA VAL A 219 20.94 -0.13 -1.85
C VAL A 219 20.12 0.72 -0.88
N VAL A 220 20.01 2.02 -1.14
CA VAL A 220 19.16 2.89 -0.32
C VAL A 220 17.68 2.53 -0.51
N HIS A 221 17.27 2.24 -1.76
CA HIS A 221 15.91 1.81 -2.05
C HIS A 221 15.55 0.51 -1.34
N SER A 222 16.41 -0.51 -1.36
CA SER A 222 16.12 -1.80 -0.71
C SER A 222 15.95 -1.65 0.79
N ARG A 223 16.74 -0.78 1.42
CA ARG A 223 16.60 -0.46 2.85
C ARG A 223 15.29 0.26 3.14
N LEU A 224 14.89 1.19 2.26
CA LEU A 224 13.61 1.89 2.38
C LEU A 224 12.45 0.90 2.33
N ILE A 225 12.47 -0.03 1.37
CA ILE A 225 11.46 -1.09 1.22
C ILE A 225 11.37 -1.98 2.46
N LEU A 226 12.51 -2.34 3.04
CA LEU A 226 12.55 -3.10 4.28
C LEU A 226 11.92 -2.33 5.45
N ALA A 227 12.27 -1.05 5.62
CA ALA A 227 11.70 -0.20 6.67
C ALA A 227 10.18 -0.01 6.51
N GLN A 228 9.72 0.12 5.27
CA GLN A 228 8.31 0.12 4.90
C GLN A 228 7.58 -1.15 5.33
N ASN A 229 8.14 -2.33 5.04
CA ASN A 229 7.56 -3.60 5.48
C ASN A 229 7.55 -3.75 7.02
N GLN A 230 8.58 -3.23 7.71
CA GLN A 230 8.60 -3.22 9.18
C GLN A 230 7.49 -2.33 9.76
N TYR A 231 7.19 -1.20 9.11
CA TYR A 231 6.06 -0.36 9.46
C TYR A 231 4.72 -1.09 9.24
N GLU A 232 4.55 -1.81 8.12
CA GLU A 232 3.35 -2.64 7.84
C GLU A 232 3.14 -3.72 8.91
N ILE A 233 4.21 -4.39 9.34
CA ILE A 233 4.17 -5.38 10.43
C ILE A 233 3.72 -4.72 11.74
N ALA A 234 4.32 -3.57 12.08
CA ALA A 234 4.01 -2.85 13.30
C ALA A 234 2.55 -2.36 13.31
N ALA A 235 2.04 -1.87 12.18
CA ALA A 235 0.65 -1.48 12.01
C ALA A 235 -0.30 -2.68 12.14
N ALA A 236 0.01 -3.81 11.51
CA ALA A 236 -0.78 -5.04 11.62
C ALA A 236 -0.78 -5.65 13.03
N ALA A 237 0.25 -5.35 13.83
CA ALA A 237 0.36 -5.74 15.23
C ALA A 237 -0.14 -4.66 16.22
N GLU A 238 -0.67 -3.54 15.70
CA GLU A 238 -1.14 -2.38 16.48
C GLU A 238 -0.06 -1.79 17.43
N ASN A 239 1.22 -1.91 17.07
CA ASN A 239 2.35 -1.45 17.88
C ASN A 239 2.79 -0.03 17.48
N LYS A 240 2.20 0.98 18.13
CA LYS A 240 2.47 2.40 17.84
C LYS A 240 3.93 2.82 18.01
N ASP A 241 4.64 2.25 18.98
CA ASP A 241 6.06 2.59 19.21
C ASP A 241 6.91 2.11 18.03
N GLN A 242 6.73 0.85 17.61
CA GLN A 242 7.43 0.29 16.46
C GLN A 242 7.07 1.01 15.16
N MET A 243 5.80 1.42 14.99
CA MET A 243 5.39 2.27 13.88
C MET A 243 6.17 3.58 13.87
N GLY A 244 6.29 4.27 15.00
CA GLY A 244 7.03 5.53 15.11
C GLY A 244 8.55 5.38 14.90
N PHE A 245 9.14 4.23 15.25
CA PHE A 245 10.54 3.93 14.92
C PHE A 245 10.73 3.67 13.42
N ALA A 246 9.91 2.80 12.83
CA ALA A 246 9.99 2.49 11.40
C ALA A 246 9.73 3.73 10.53
N LEU A 247 8.77 4.57 10.91
CA LEU A 247 8.43 5.79 10.17
C LEU A 247 9.55 6.83 10.15
N ARG A 248 10.29 6.99 11.26
CA ARG A 248 11.50 7.84 11.28
C ARG A 248 12.56 7.35 10.30
N GLU A 249 12.76 6.04 10.24
CA GLU A 249 13.72 5.44 9.30
C GLU A 249 13.25 5.55 7.85
N ILE A 250 11.94 5.38 7.58
CA ILE A 250 11.33 5.62 6.26
C ILE A 250 11.57 7.06 5.80
N ASN A 251 11.34 8.07 6.65
CA ASN A 251 11.60 9.46 6.29
C ASN A 251 13.07 9.68 5.92
N ARG A 252 13.98 9.26 6.80
CA ARG A 252 15.43 9.39 6.60
C ARG A 252 15.88 8.74 5.28
N LEU A 253 15.42 7.51 5.02
CA LEU A 253 15.77 6.76 3.81
C LEU A 253 15.11 7.33 2.56
N SER A 254 13.89 7.86 2.65
CA SER A 254 13.19 8.48 1.52
C SER A 254 13.89 9.75 1.04
N GLU A 255 14.34 10.61 1.97
CA GLU A 255 15.12 11.81 1.65
C GLU A 255 16.48 11.45 1.05
N GLN A 256 17.14 10.45 1.63
CA GLN A 256 18.41 9.94 1.12
C GLN A 256 18.25 9.37 -0.30
N TYR A 257 17.22 8.56 -0.53
CA TYR A 257 16.92 7.95 -1.82
C TYR A 257 16.65 9.03 -2.88
N TYR A 258 15.82 10.02 -2.57
CA TYR A 258 15.56 11.17 -3.44
C TYR A 258 16.82 11.95 -3.76
N SER A 259 17.64 12.27 -2.76
CA SER A 259 18.89 13.00 -2.95
C SER A 259 19.85 12.26 -3.89
N VAL A 260 20.00 10.95 -3.68
CA VAL A 260 20.86 10.09 -4.52
C VAL A 260 20.32 10.02 -5.94
N ARG A 261 19.04 9.67 -6.14
CA ARG A 261 18.46 9.57 -7.49
C ARG A 261 18.46 10.88 -8.25
N LYS A 262 18.33 12.01 -7.56
CA LYS A 262 18.48 13.33 -8.19
C LYS A 262 19.89 13.54 -8.74
N GLN A 263 20.92 13.18 -7.98
CA GLN A 263 22.31 13.29 -8.42
C GLN A 263 22.62 12.31 -9.55
N GLU A 264 22.14 11.06 -9.44
CA GLU A 264 22.31 10.03 -10.46
C GLU A 264 21.62 10.41 -11.77
N LEU A 265 20.43 11.02 -11.72
CA LEU A 265 19.74 11.52 -12.91
C LEU A 265 20.57 12.58 -13.65
N MET A 266 21.24 13.48 -12.93
CA MET A 266 22.08 14.54 -13.53
C MET A 266 23.29 13.99 -14.30
N VAL A 267 23.76 12.79 -13.94
CA VAL A 267 24.91 12.13 -14.59
C VAL A 267 24.49 10.96 -15.49
N GLY A 268 23.18 10.76 -15.69
CA GLY A 268 22.62 9.66 -16.49
C GLY A 268 22.76 8.28 -15.87
N ALA A 269 23.04 8.20 -14.57
CA ALA A 269 23.13 6.95 -13.81
C ALA A 269 21.78 6.48 -13.25
N ALA A 270 20.78 7.37 -13.26
CA ALA A 270 19.38 7.03 -12.99
C ALA A 270 18.48 7.57 -14.09
N ASP A 271 17.36 6.89 -14.32
CA ASP A 271 16.34 7.33 -15.27
C ASP A 271 15.24 8.19 -14.61
N LEU A 272 14.32 8.70 -15.44
CA LEU A 272 13.21 9.53 -14.96
C LEU A 272 12.20 8.74 -14.11
N ASN A 273 12.08 7.43 -14.28
CA ASN A 273 11.19 6.59 -13.48
C ASN A 273 11.76 6.37 -12.07
N GLU A 274 13.06 6.11 -11.94
CA GLU A 274 13.76 6.03 -10.65
C GLU A 274 13.68 7.35 -9.89
N TYR A 275 13.88 8.48 -10.58
CA TYR A 275 13.73 9.80 -9.97
C TYR A 275 12.27 10.09 -9.56
N ARG A 276 11.29 9.63 -10.35
CA ARG A 276 9.86 9.70 -10.01
C ARG A 276 9.56 8.89 -8.75
N ARG A 277 10.00 7.63 -8.67
CA ARG A 277 9.88 6.78 -7.48
C ARG A 277 10.47 7.42 -6.25
N ALA A 278 11.67 7.98 -6.37
CA ALA A 278 12.32 8.63 -5.25
C ALA A 278 11.59 9.91 -4.80
N SER A 279 11.06 10.69 -5.74
CA SER A 279 10.20 11.85 -5.43
C SER A 279 8.93 11.44 -4.70
N ARG A 280 8.33 10.32 -5.13
CA ARG A 280 7.14 9.75 -4.50
C ARG A 280 7.42 9.23 -3.09
N ALA A 281 8.56 8.57 -2.87
CA ALA A 281 8.94 8.04 -1.57
C ALA A 281 8.91 9.12 -0.49
N VAL A 282 9.42 10.32 -0.80
CA VAL A 282 9.38 11.49 0.10
C VAL A 282 7.93 11.94 0.35
N PHE A 283 7.13 12.05 -0.72
CA PHE A 283 5.72 12.45 -0.59
C PHE A 283 4.94 11.51 0.33
N VAL A 284 5.09 10.19 0.16
CA VAL A 284 4.41 9.17 0.97
C VAL A 284 4.91 9.20 2.41
N ALA A 285 6.22 9.24 2.64
CA ALA A 285 6.78 9.31 3.99
C ALA A 285 6.26 10.52 4.77
N ASN A 286 6.19 11.69 4.13
CA ASN A 286 5.61 12.90 4.72
C ASN A 286 4.12 12.75 5.01
N LEU A 287 3.34 12.14 4.09
CA LEU A 287 1.90 11.93 4.28
C LEU A 287 1.62 11.06 5.52
N GLU A 288 2.35 9.96 5.66
CA GLU A 288 2.25 9.07 6.82
C GLU A 288 2.70 9.75 8.11
N THR A 289 3.76 10.54 8.05
CA THR A 289 4.26 11.30 9.22
C THR A 289 3.24 12.32 9.67
N ASN A 290 2.65 13.05 8.73
CA ASN A 290 1.60 14.01 9.02
C ASN A 290 0.37 13.34 9.60
N SER A 291 -0.01 12.14 9.13
CA SER A 291 -1.10 11.37 9.74
C SER A 291 -0.75 10.91 11.16
N PHE A 292 0.44 10.32 11.35
CA PHE A 292 0.91 9.82 12.64
C PHE A 292 1.02 10.93 13.72
N ASP A 293 1.48 12.12 13.32
CA ASP A 293 1.64 13.28 14.20
C ASP A 293 0.37 14.15 14.32
N ASN A 294 -0.73 13.80 13.65
CA ASN A 294 -1.96 14.62 13.55
C ASN A 294 -1.73 16.02 12.93
N ARG A 295 -0.85 16.11 11.93
CA ARG A 295 -0.49 17.32 11.16
C ARG A 295 -1.05 17.29 9.73
N GLU A 296 -2.28 16.83 9.55
CA GLU A 296 -2.90 16.68 8.23
C GLU A 296 -2.97 17.96 7.39
N ALA A 297 -2.93 19.14 8.03
CA ALA A 297 -2.87 20.43 7.36
C ALA A 297 -1.61 20.58 6.47
N ASP A 298 -0.50 19.95 6.83
CA ASP A 298 0.76 19.99 6.08
C ASP A 298 0.69 19.21 4.76
N ASN A 299 -0.34 18.36 4.57
CA ASN A 299 -0.53 17.54 3.37
C ASN A 299 -0.78 18.37 2.11
N VAL A 300 -1.35 19.57 2.24
CA VAL A 300 -1.60 20.45 1.09
C VAL A 300 -0.28 20.92 0.46
N SER A 301 0.69 21.34 1.29
CA SER A 301 2.00 21.76 0.82
C SER A 301 2.79 20.58 0.26
N ASN A 302 2.79 19.45 0.98
CA ASN A 302 3.46 18.22 0.54
C ASN A 302 2.96 17.75 -0.84
N LEU A 303 1.64 17.82 -1.06
CA LEU A 303 1.04 17.46 -2.35
C LEU A 303 1.38 18.45 -3.47
N ALA A 304 1.42 19.76 -3.17
CA ALA A 304 1.81 20.77 -4.15
C ALA A 304 3.27 20.59 -4.60
N ASP A 305 4.19 20.31 -3.66
CA ASP A 305 5.59 20.04 -3.95
C ASP A 305 5.75 18.80 -4.83
N TYR A 306 4.98 17.74 -4.56
CA TYR A 306 5.02 16.52 -5.37
C TYR A 306 4.49 16.74 -6.79
N ILE A 307 3.38 17.49 -6.94
CA ILE A 307 2.85 17.86 -8.26
C ILE A 307 3.88 18.63 -9.08
N SER A 308 4.54 19.63 -8.48
CA SER A 308 5.57 20.40 -9.19
C SER A 308 6.75 19.54 -9.65
N ARG A 309 7.13 18.50 -8.89
CA ARG A 309 8.15 17.53 -9.32
C ARG A 309 7.68 16.69 -10.50
N LEU A 310 6.42 16.25 -10.51
CA LEU A 310 5.85 15.47 -11.62
C LEU A 310 5.72 16.30 -12.90
N GLU A 311 5.35 17.59 -12.80
CA GLU A 311 5.31 18.52 -13.94
C GLU A 311 6.69 18.62 -14.61
N ARG A 312 7.76 18.80 -13.82
CA ARG A 312 9.14 18.82 -14.35
C ARG A 312 9.56 17.50 -14.99
N ILE A 313 9.11 16.37 -14.44
CA ILE A 313 9.39 15.05 -15.04
C ILE A 313 8.70 14.95 -16.40
N GLN A 314 7.43 15.35 -16.48
CA GLN A 314 6.69 15.36 -17.74
C GLN A 314 7.37 16.25 -18.80
N GLU A 315 7.76 17.48 -18.44
CA GLU A 315 8.49 18.38 -19.35
C GLU A 315 9.76 17.73 -19.93
N ASN A 316 10.50 16.97 -19.11
CA ASN A 316 11.69 16.26 -19.55
C ASN A 316 11.35 15.07 -20.47
N VAL A 317 10.28 14.32 -20.19
CA VAL A 317 9.81 13.22 -21.06
C VAL A 317 9.37 13.77 -22.41
N ASP A 318 8.63 14.88 -22.43
CA ASP A 318 8.19 15.55 -23.65
C ASP A 318 9.39 16.03 -24.48
N LEU A 319 10.39 16.66 -23.85
CA LEU A 319 11.64 17.06 -24.52
C LEU A 319 12.42 15.87 -25.11
N LEU A 320 12.44 14.73 -24.42
CA LEU A 320 13.07 13.51 -24.93
C LEU A 320 12.30 12.93 -26.12
N SER A 321 10.97 13.02 -26.09
CA SER A 321 10.08 12.61 -27.19
C SER A 321 10.30 13.46 -28.43
N GLU A 322 10.35 14.79 -28.28
CA GLU A 322 10.65 15.74 -29.37
C GLU A 322 12.01 15.47 -30.03
N ARG A 323 12.97 14.97 -29.25
CA ARG A 323 14.31 14.61 -29.72
C ARG A 323 14.40 13.19 -30.29
N GLY A 324 13.31 12.44 -30.29
CA GLY A 324 13.26 11.05 -30.77
C GLY A 324 14.07 10.08 -29.91
N ALA A 325 14.33 10.40 -28.64
CA ALA A 325 15.03 9.51 -27.73
C ALA A 325 14.10 8.37 -27.28
N GLY A 326 14.64 7.17 -27.09
CA GLY A 326 13.86 6.01 -26.63
C GLY A 326 13.15 6.22 -25.27
N LEU A 327 13.68 7.11 -24.42
CA LEU A 327 13.06 7.53 -23.16
C LEU A 327 11.87 8.49 -23.33
N GLY A 328 11.60 8.93 -24.56
CA GLY A 328 10.44 9.72 -24.96
C GLY A 328 9.49 8.95 -25.87
N ARG A 329 9.49 7.61 -25.81
CA ARG A 329 8.49 6.80 -26.53
C ARG A 329 7.07 7.23 -26.14
N LYS A 330 6.13 7.07 -27.08
CA LYS A 330 4.74 7.50 -26.91
C LYS A 330 4.10 6.89 -25.65
N ASP A 331 4.33 5.62 -25.36
CA ASP A 331 3.79 4.97 -24.16
C ASP A 331 4.31 5.59 -22.85
N LEU A 332 5.57 6.03 -22.82
CA LEU A 332 6.16 6.68 -21.64
C LEU A 332 5.62 8.10 -21.44
N VAL A 333 5.37 8.82 -22.54
CA VAL A 333 4.69 10.13 -22.51
C VAL A 333 3.29 9.97 -21.91
N GLU A 334 2.51 9.04 -22.44
CA GLU A 334 1.14 8.77 -21.97
C GLU A 334 1.13 8.34 -20.49
N LEU A 335 2.05 7.47 -20.06
CA LEU A 335 2.14 7.09 -18.64
C LEU A 335 2.48 8.26 -17.72
N SER A 336 3.41 9.13 -18.14
CA SER A 336 3.77 10.30 -17.35
C SER A 336 2.59 11.26 -17.21
N GLN A 337 1.83 11.46 -18.29
CA GLN A 337 0.60 12.27 -18.29
C GLN A 337 -0.48 11.65 -17.40
N ALA A 338 -0.66 10.33 -17.46
CA ALA A 338 -1.59 9.61 -16.61
C ALA A 338 -1.26 9.83 -15.13
N GLN A 339 0.01 9.65 -14.74
CA GLN A 339 0.44 9.79 -13.35
C GLN A 339 0.26 11.22 -12.82
N LEU A 340 0.61 12.25 -13.60
CA LEU A 340 0.36 13.62 -13.20
C LEU A 340 -1.14 13.88 -13.01
N ALA A 341 -1.97 13.45 -13.96
CA ALA A 341 -3.42 13.62 -13.89
C ALA A 341 -4.02 12.90 -12.67
N TYR A 342 -3.56 11.70 -12.34
CA TYR A 342 -3.98 10.97 -11.13
C TYR A 342 -3.70 11.74 -9.84
N VAL A 343 -2.47 12.27 -9.69
CA VAL A 343 -2.08 13.03 -8.50
C VAL A 343 -2.81 14.38 -8.42
N GLN A 344 -3.02 15.04 -9.56
CA GLN A 344 -3.87 16.23 -9.64
C GLN A 344 -5.32 15.91 -9.24
N GLY A 345 -5.87 14.76 -9.66
CA GLY A 345 -7.21 14.29 -9.28
C GLY A 345 -7.36 14.13 -7.77
N ASN A 346 -6.35 13.55 -7.12
CA ASN A 346 -6.27 13.46 -5.66
C ASN A 346 -6.23 14.84 -4.99
N SER A 347 -5.46 15.77 -5.54
CA SER A 347 -5.37 17.15 -5.03
C SER A 347 -6.71 17.89 -5.07
N TYR A 348 -7.44 17.78 -6.18
CA TYR A 348 -8.79 18.37 -6.26
C TYR A 348 -9.78 17.68 -5.33
N ARG A 349 -9.67 16.36 -5.10
CA ARG A 349 -10.47 15.65 -4.10
C ARG A 349 -10.24 16.20 -2.70
N HIS A 350 -8.98 16.40 -2.30
CA HIS A 350 -8.66 17.01 -0.99
C HIS A 350 -9.23 18.43 -0.83
N ARG A 351 -9.30 19.19 -1.93
CA ARG A 351 -9.92 20.52 -1.97
C ARG A 351 -11.44 20.49 -2.08
N LYS A 352 -12.06 19.30 -2.06
CA LYS A 352 -13.51 19.07 -2.23
C LYS A 352 -14.05 19.60 -3.57
N ASP A 353 -13.21 19.63 -4.61
CA ASP A 353 -13.61 19.95 -5.98
C ASP A 353 -13.83 18.66 -6.77
N GLU A 354 -15.00 18.05 -6.56
CA GLU A 354 -15.36 16.77 -7.19
C GLU A 354 -15.35 16.82 -8.72
N ARG A 355 -15.77 17.96 -9.30
CA ARG A 355 -15.82 18.12 -10.77
C ARG A 355 -14.41 18.05 -11.35
N MET A 356 -13.48 18.83 -10.80
CA MET A 356 -12.10 18.82 -11.29
C MET A 356 -11.40 17.51 -10.97
N SER A 357 -11.66 16.93 -9.81
CA SER A 357 -11.13 15.63 -9.42
C SER A 357 -11.54 14.53 -10.42
N ARG A 358 -12.84 14.43 -10.71
CA ARG A 358 -13.37 13.49 -11.70
C ARG A 358 -12.75 13.69 -13.08
N MET A 359 -12.72 14.93 -13.59
CA MET A 359 -12.13 15.24 -14.89
C MET A 359 -10.65 14.81 -14.97
N LYS A 360 -9.90 14.97 -13.88
CA LYS A 360 -8.50 14.55 -13.81
C LYS A 360 -8.33 13.04 -13.76
N PHE A 361 -9.19 12.32 -13.06
CA PHE A 361 -9.18 10.86 -13.11
C PHE A 361 -9.63 10.32 -14.48
N GLU A 362 -10.57 10.97 -15.17
CA GLU A 362 -10.96 10.64 -16.55
C GLU A 362 -9.77 10.81 -17.51
N GLN A 363 -9.01 11.91 -17.38
CA GLN A 363 -7.76 12.12 -18.11
C GLN A 363 -6.74 11.03 -17.81
N SER A 364 -6.50 10.74 -16.53
CA SER A 364 -5.56 9.70 -16.09
C SER A 364 -5.89 8.34 -16.70
N ARG A 365 -7.16 7.94 -16.63
CA ARG A 365 -7.65 6.67 -17.20
C ARG A 365 -7.39 6.60 -18.70
N LYS A 366 -7.71 7.66 -19.43
CA LYS A 366 -7.54 7.73 -20.88
C LYS A 366 -6.07 7.56 -21.28
N HIS A 367 -5.16 8.33 -20.67
CA HIS A 367 -3.73 8.23 -20.94
C HIS A 367 -3.16 6.85 -20.57
N ALA A 368 -3.59 6.26 -19.45
CA ALA A 368 -3.15 4.93 -19.04
C ALA A 368 -3.60 3.84 -20.03
N GLN A 369 -4.83 3.93 -20.53
CA GLN A 369 -5.35 3.05 -21.58
C GLN A 369 -4.56 3.23 -22.88
N GLU A 370 -4.32 4.47 -23.32
CA GLU A 370 -3.54 4.75 -24.54
C GLU A 370 -2.11 4.21 -24.43
N ALA A 371 -1.46 4.34 -23.27
CA ALA A 371 -0.16 3.72 -23.02
C ALA A 371 -0.20 2.20 -23.16
N TRP A 372 -1.21 1.56 -22.57
CA TRP A 372 -1.40 0.11 -22.65
C TRP A 372 -1.65 -0.35 -24.09
N GLU A 373 -2.51 0.34 -24.83
CA GLU A 373 -2.84 0.03 -26.23
C GLU A 373 -1.62 0.20 -27.14
N VAL A 374 -0.83 1.26 -26.96
CA VAL A 374 0.41 1.47 -27.74
C VAL A 374 1.42 0.37 -27.44
N ARG A 375 1.60 0.00 -26.16
CA ARG A 375 2.47 -1.14 -25.79
C ARG A 375 1.99 -2.44 -26.43
N MET A 376 0.71 -2.74 -26.34
CA MET A 376 0.11 -3.99 -26.82
C MET A 376 0.17 -4.11 -28.34
N ASN A 377 -0.15 -3.03 -29.06
CA ASN A 377 -0.34 -3.07 -30.52
C ASN A 377 0.93 -2.73 -31.29
N GLU A 378 1.83 -1.92 -30.73
CA GLU A 378 3.02 -1.43 -31.43
C GLU A 378 4.33 -1.99 -30.87
N TYR A 379 4.54 -1.93 -29.55
CA TYR A 379 5.86 -2.20 -28.98
C TYR A 379 6.10 -3.67 -28.62
N TYR A 380 5.12 -4.35 -28.03
CA TYR A 380 5.22 -5.76 -27.67
C TYR A 380 5.43 -6.66 -28.90
N PRO A 381 4.67 -6.53 -30.01
CA PRO A 381 4.88 -7.34 -31.21
C PRO A 381 6.24 -7.11 -31.86
N ARG A 382 6.86 -5.94 -31.64
CA ARG A 382 8.20 -5.58 -32.13
C ARG A 382 9.31 -5.98 -31.16
N GLY A 383 8.97 -6.55 -30.00
CA GLY A 383 9.93 -6.92 -28.96
C GLY A 383 10.60 -5.73 -28.27
N THR A 384 10.04 -4.53 -28.40
CA THR A 384 10.52 -3.31 -27.72
C THR A 384 9.77 -3.03 -26.43
N SER A 385 8.75 -3.83 -26.11
CA SER A 385 8.10 -3.83 -24.80
C SER A 385 7.92 -5.25 -24.30
N ASP A 386 8.01 -5.43 -22.98
CA ASP A 386 7.84 -6.73 -22.33
C ASP A 386 6.49 -6.83 -21.60
N LEU A 387 6.20 -8.02 -21.07
CA LEU A 387 4.95 -8.27 -20.37
C LEU A 387 4.84 -7.47 -19.05
N HIS A 388 5.97 -7.18 -18.41
CA HIS A 388 6.02 -6.31 -17.24
C HIS A 388 5.56 -4.89 -17.60
N GLU A 389 6.07 -4.30 -18.68
CA GLU A 389 5.64 -2.98 -19.12
C GLU A 389 4.13 -2.95 -19.45
N LEU A 390 3.58 -3.97 -20.11
CA LEU A 390 2.13 -4.08 -20.31
C LEU A 390 1.38 -4.08 -18.98
N THR A 391 1.89 -4.85 -18.02
CA THR A 391 1.30 -5.00 -16.69
C THR A 391 1.26 -3.67 -15.94
N SER A 392 2.36 -2.92 -15.92
CA SER A 392 2.46 -1.62 -15.24
C SER A 392 1.49 -0.58 -15.82
N ALA A 393 1.28 -0.58 -17.14
CA ALA A 393 0.28 0.30 -17.77
C ALA A 393 -1.16 -0.11 -17.40
N TRP A 394 -1.45 -1.41 -17.36
CA TRP A 394 -2.76 -1.92 -16.97
C TRP A 394 -3.09 -1.61 -15.50
N ILE A 395 -2.12 -1.73 -14.59
CA ILE A 395 -2.28 -1.36 -13.17
C ILE A 395 -2.68 0.10 -13.03
N MET A 396 -2.05 1.00 -13.78
CA MET A 396 -2.38 2.43 -13.79
C MET A 396 -3.79 2.69 -14.36
N TRP A 397 -4.16 2.00 -15.44
CA TRP A 397 -5.50 2.09 -16.00
C TRP A 397 -6.56 1.66 -14.98
N ARG A 398 -6.40 0.48 -14.37
CA ARG A 398 -7.28 0.00 -13.31
C ARG A 398 -7.39 1.00 -12.17
N SER A 399 -6.26 1.56 -11.73
CA SER A 399 -6.22 2.44 -10.56
C SER A 399 -7.01 3.72 -10.81
N SER A 400 -6.87 4.30 -12.00
CA SER A 400 -7.65 5.47 -12.41
C SER A 400 -9.14 5.18 -12.48
N ASP A 401 -9.52 4.01 -13.02
CA ASP A 401 -10.91 3.57 -13.10
C ASP A 401 -11.53 3.32 -11.70
N ALA A 402 -10.76 2.75 -10.78
CA ALA A 402 -11.22 2.52 -9.42
C ALA A 402 -11.50 3.83 -8.66
N GLU A 403 -10.70 4.89 -8.88
CA GLU A 403 -11.00 6.22 -8.33
C GLU A 403 -12.26 6.83 -8.99
N LEU A 404 -12.49 6.59 -10.28
CA LEU A 404 -13.70 7.06 -10.99
C LEU A 404 -14.99 6.39 -10.50
N LYS A 405 -14.92 5.14 -10.04
CA LYS A 405 -16.05 4.41 -9.48
C LYS A 405 -16.53 4.95 -8.14
N GLN A 406 -15.71 5.72 -7.43
CA GLN A 406 -16.12 6.42 -6.21
C GLN A 406 -17.14 7.54 -6.50
N PHE A 407 -17.26 7.99 -7.77
CA PHE A 407 -18.23 8.98 -8.17
C PHE A 407 -19.53 8.30 -8.63
N ALA A 408 -20.67 8.62 -8.00
CA ALA A 408 -21.98 8.01 -8.21
C ALA A 408 -22.58 8.11 -9.63
N THR A 409 -21.89 8.76 -10.57
CA THR A 409 -22.38 9.05 -11.93
C THR A 409 -21.71 8.22 -13.03
N THR A 410 -20.72 7.40 -12.67
CA THR A 410 -19.95 6.61 -13.64
C THR A 410 -20.69 5.31 -13.99
N LYS A 411 -21.02 5.08 -15.27
CA LYS A 411 -21.57 3.80 -15.75
C LYS A 411 -20.50 2.70 -15.67
N SER A 412 -20.44 2.01 -14.54
CA SER A 412 -19.40 1.02 -14.20
C SER A 412 -19.23 -0.14 -15.21
N SER A 413 -20.31 -0.59 -15.86
CA SER A 413 -20.31 -1.88 -16.54
C SER A 413 -19.56 -1.95 -17.88
N GLU A 414 -19.33 -0.82 -18.54
CA GLU A 414 -18.57 -0.77 -19.81
C GLU A 414 -17.07 -0.78 -19.54
N THR A 415 -16.63 0.01 -18.55
CA THR A 415 -15.20 0.14 -18.21
C THR A 415 -14.64 -1.11 -17.53
N ASP A 416 -15.47 -1.80 -16.73
CA ASP A 416 -15.15 -3.12 -16.17
C ASP A 416 -14.87 -4.16 -17.26
N ARG A 417 -15.61 -4.12 -18.37
CA ARG A 417 -15.41 -5.05 -19.49
C ARG A 417 -14.10 -4.77 -20.24
N GLU A 418 -13.76 -3.50 -20.43
CA GLU A 418 -12.51 -3.10 -21.08
C GLU A 418 -11.29 -3.53 -20.26
N LEU A 419 -11.30 -3.30 -18.94
CA LEU A 419 -10.23 -3.73 -18.04
C LEU A 419 -10.04 -5.25 -18.03
N GLN A 420 -11.14 -6.01 -17.97
CA GLN A 420 -11.09 -7.47 -18.05
C GLN A 420 -10.61 -7.96 -19.41
N ALA A 421 -11.04 -7.32 -20.51
CA ALA A 421 -10.57 -7.65 -21.84
C ALA A 421 -9.06 -7.41 -22.00
N GLY A 422 -8.53 -6.31 -21.43
CA GLY A 422 -7.10 -6.04 -21.40
C GLY A 422 -6.31 -7.10 -20.63
N LEU A 423 -6.82 -7.51 -19.46
CA LEU A 423 -6.20 -8.57 -18.65
C LEU A 423 -6.25 -9.94 -19.34
N ASP A 424 -7.37 -10.28 -19.98
CA ASP A 424 -7.51 -11.52 -20.74
C ASP A 424 -6.59 -11.55 -21.96
N GLN A 425 -6.34 -10.40 -22.61
CA GLN A 425 -5.34 -10.29 -23.67
C GLN A 425 -3.92 -10.54 -23.12
N MET A 426 -3.55 -9.97 -21.97
CA MET A 426 -2.25 -10.25 -21.35
C MET A 426 -2.12 -11.73 -20.97
N LEU A 427 -3.17 -12.36 -20.43
CA LEU A 427 -3.19 -13.80 -20.14
C LEU A 427 -2.96 -14.64 -21.41
N ASN A 428 -3.58 -14.27 -22.53
CA ASN A 428 -3.37 -14.97 -23.81
C ASN A 428 -1.91 -14.84 -24.30
N LEU A 429 -1.25 -13.72 -24.04
CA LEU A 429 0.17 -13.55 -24.35
C LEU A 429 1.06 -14.47 -23.50
N THR A 430 0.72 -14.72 -22.22
CA THR A 430 1.51 -15.60 -21.36
C THR A 430 1.70 -17.01 -21.96
N GLY A 431 0.66 -17.54 -22.63
CA GLY A 431 0.71 -18.86 -23.27
C GLY A 431 1.61 -18.95 -24.50
N GLN A 432 2.08 -17.81 -25.02
CA GLN A 432 2.94 -17.72 -26.20
C GLN A 432 4.41 -17.49 -25.85
N ILE A 433 4.71 -17.16 -24.58
CA ILE A 433 6.06 -16.84 -24.13
C ILE A 433 6.86 -18.11 -23.88
N GLN A 434 7.99 -18.25 -24.57
CA GLN A 434 9.02 -19.24 -24.23
C GLN A 434 10.02 -18.61 -23.27
N ASP A 435 9.91 -18.92 -21.98
CA ASP A 435 10.89 -18.45 -21.02
C ASP A 435 12.18 -19.28 -21.06
N ARG A 436 13.21 -18.75 -21.73
CA ARG A 436 14.50 -19.41 -21.86
C ARG A 436 15.50 -19.01 -20.77
N ARG A 437 15.21 -17.96 -19.98
CA ARG A 437 16.19 -17.35 -19.08
C ARG A 437 15.72 -17.24 -17.63
N GLY A 438 14.42 -17.36 -17.36
CA GLY A 438 13.82 -17.34 -16.02
C GLY A 438 13.12 -16.04 -15.66
N ARG A 439 13.36 -14.94 -16.39
CA ARG A 439 12.72 -13.64 -16.13
C ARG A 439 11.22 -13.67 -16.41
N MET A 440 10.84 -14.27 -17.54
CA MET A 440 9.45 -14.18 -18.02
C MET A 440 8.50 -15.02 -17.17
N ALA A 441 8.98 -16.04 -16.46
CA ALA A 441 8.19 -16.81 -15.50
C ALA A 441 7.56 -15.88 -14.45
N SER A 442 8.36 -14.99 -13.86
CA SER A 442 7.86 -14.01 -12.88
C SER A 442 6.77 -13.11 -13.49
N ASP A 443 6.98 -12.59 -14.71
CA ASP A 443 5.99 -11.73 -15.38
C ASP A 443 4.69 -12.48 -15.68
N ILE A 444 4.79 -13.76 -16.08
CA ILE A 444 3.63 -14.64 -16.30
C ILE A 444 2.85 -14.84 -15.00
N SER A 445 3.55 -15.20 -13.92
CA SER A 445 2.93 -15.40 -12.60
C SER A 445 2.33 -14.11 -12.04
N LEU A 446 2.91 -12.96 -12.35
CA LEU A 446 2.36 -11.65 -12.00
C LEU A 446 1.00 -11.44 -12.66
N VAL A 447 0.87 -11.70 -13.96
CA VAL A 447 -0.41 -11.58 -14.67
C VAL A 447 -1.46 -12.54 -14.10
N TYR A 448 -1.10 -13.78 -13.75
CA TYR A 448 -2.01 -14.70 -13.07
C TYR A 448 -2.46 -14.17 -11.70
N CYS A 449 -1.54 -13.65 -10.89
CA CYS A 449 -1.90 -13.08 -9.58
C CYS A 449 -2.79 -11.85 -9.71
N LEU A 450 -2.61 -11.01 -10.74
CA LEU A 450 -3.50 -9.88 -11.01
C LEU A 450 -4.92 -10.36 -11.36
N LYS A 451 -5.06 -11.44 -12.14
CA LYS A 451 -6.35 -12.06 -12.40
C LYS A 451 -6.99 -12.61 -11.13
N ASP A 452 -6.20 -13.26 -10.30
CA ASP A 452 -6.67 -13.79 -9.02
C ASP A 452 -7.13 -12.66 -8.08
N ALA A 453 -6.42 -11.53 -8.08
CA ALA A 453 -6.77 -10.37 -7.28
C ALA A 453 -8.12 -9.76 -7.69
N GLU A 454 -8.39 -9.64 -9.00
CA GLU A 454 -9.70 -9.21 -9.51
C GLU A 454 -10.83 -10.20 -9.12
N LEU A 455 -10.56 -11.51 -9.20
CA LEU A 455 -11.52 -12.53 -8.80
C LEU A 455 -11.75 -12.56 -7.28
N LEU A 456 -10.71 -12.31 -6.49
CA LEU A 456 -10.77 -12.19 -5.03
C LEU A 456 -11.64 -11.01 -4.62
N ALA A 457 -11.48 -9.85 -5.25
CA ALA A 457 -12.32 -8.69 -4.97
C ALA A 457 -13.81 -8.97 -5.21
N GLN A 458 -14.13 -9.65 -6.32
CA GLN A 458 -15.49 -10.10 -6.60
C GLN A 458 -16.02 -11.10 -5.56
N LEU A 459 -15.16 -11.96 -4.99
CA LEU A 459 -15.53 -12.88 -3.93
C LEU A 459 -15.77 -12.15 -2.61
N LYS A 460 -14.95 -11.15 -2.27
CA LYS A 460 -15.16 -10.34 -1.05
C LYS A 460 -16.49 -9.59 -1.09
N GLN A 461 -16.79 -8.92 -2.20
CA GLN A 461 -18.06 -8.21 -2.41
C GLN A 461 -19.30 -9.09 -2.29
N LYS A 462 -19.22 -10.39 -2.61
CA LYS A 462 -20.34 -11.33 -2.45
C LYS A 462 -20.54 -11.81 -1.01
N SER A 463 -19.55 -11.54 -0.17
CA SER A 463 -19.37 -12.16 1.13
C SER A 463 -19.57 -11.16 2.29
N GLU A 464 -19.70 -9.89 1.92
CA GLU A 464 -20.28 -8.76 2.65
C GLU A 464 -21.77 -8.67 2.26
#